data_AF-A0AAN7T7I2-F1
#
_entry.id   AF-A0AAN7T7I2-F1
#
_cell.length_a   1.000
_cell.length_b   1.000
_cell.length_c   1.000
_cell.angle_alpha   90.00
_cell.angle_beta   90.00
_cell.angle_gamma   90.00
#
_symmetry.space_group_name_H-M   'P 1'
#
loop_
_entity.id
_entity.type
_entity.pdbx_description
1 polymer ?
#
loop_
_entity_poly.entity_id
_entity_poly.type
_entity_poly.pdbx_seq_one_letter_code
_entity_poly.pdbx_strand_id
1 'polypeptide(L)'
;MCSTLFTKYTMAVISRLLGACLTFSTIALASPVPALLTACQSNATLSACPGYKASNVKTSSAGMIADLSLAGAACNAYGTDLTDLILTVEYQTATLSSNSKYVENPFSFSVTRRSNGDVLFDTSAASLVFESQYLRLRTKLPESPSLYGLGEHTDPL
;
A
#
# COMPACT_ATOMS: atom_id res chain seq x y z
N MET A 1 -0.14 -4.69 -27.40
CA MET A 1 0.66 -5.70 -28.15
C MET A 1 1.76 -6.18 -27.23
N CYS A 2 1.59 -7.32 -26.57
CA CYS A 2 2.69 -8.03 -25.90
C CYS A 2 2.62 -9.48 -26.35
N SER A 3 3.74 -9.93 -26.90
CA SER A 3 3.85 -11.04 -27.82
C SER A 3 3.72 -12.42 -27.16
N THR A 4 3.23 -13.33 -27.99
CA THR A 4 3.30 -14.79 -27.97
C THR A 4 4.62 -15.37 -27.45
N LEU A 5 4.52 -16.55 -26.81
CA LEU A 5 5.12 -17.85 -27.21
C LEU A 5 5.80 -18.62 -26.06
N PHE A 6 5.78 -19.95 -26.22
CA PHE A 6 6.47 -21.03 -25.49
C PHE A 6 5.69 -21.69 -24.33
N THR A 7 4.96 -22.79 -24.55
CA THR A 7 5.35 -24.18 -24.94
C THR A 7 5.73 -25.04 -23.73
N LYS A 8 5.09 -26.23 -23.67
CA LYS A 8 5.40 -27.45 -22.88
C LYS A 8 5.12 -27.41 -21.38
N TYR A 9 4.16 -28.21 -20.92
CA TYR A 9 4.39 -29.26 -19.90
C TYR A 9 3.21 -30.26 -19.95
N THR A 10 3.26 -31.29 -20.80
CA THR A 10 3.64 -32.70 -20.51
C THR A 10 2.43 -33.56 -20.07
N MET A 11 2.16 -34.60 -20.87
CA MET A 11 1.16 -35.65 -20.66
C MET A 11 1.53 -36.65 -19.56
N ALA A 12 0.53 -37.47 -19.17
CA ALA A 12 0.52 -38.66 -18.29
C ALA A 12 0.01 -38.35 -16.87
N VAL A 13 -0.93 -39.10 -16.29
CA VAL A 13 -0.87 -40.55 -16.04
C VAL A 13 -2.25 -41.23 -16.14
N ILE A 14 -2.23 -42.41 -16.75
CA ILE A 14 -3.28 -43.44 -16.83
C ILE A 14 -3.22 -44.30 -15.56
N SER A 15 -4.34 -44.57 -14.89
CA SER A 15 -4.55 -45.86 -14.22
C SER A 15 -6.04 -46.19 -14.12
N ARG A 16 -6.35 -47.46 -14.42
CA ARG A 16 -7.66 -48.01 -14.76
C ARG A 16 -8.37 -48.57 -13.52
N LEU A 17 -9.70 -48.51 -13.49
CA LEU A 17 -10.53 -49.65 -13.08
C LEU A 17 -11.86 -49.62 -13.85
N LEU A 18 -12.24 -50.77 -14.42
CA LEU A 18 -13.42 -50.99 -15.25
C LEU A 18 -14.71 -50.98 -14.42
N GLY A 19 -15.71 -50.24 -14.88
CA GLY A 19 -17.11 -50.36 -14.46
C GLY A 19 -18.01 -49.78 -15.55
N ALA A 20 -18.66 -50.64 -16.32
CA ALA A 20 -19.46 -50.28 -17.49
C ALA A 20 -20.83 -49.72 -17.08
N CYS A 21 -21.22 -48.57 -17.63
CA CYS A 21 -22.62 -48.23 -17.88
C CYS A 21 -22.69 -47.16 -19.00
N LEU A 22 -23.31 -47.52 -20.12
CA LEU A 22 -23.61 -46.63 -21.24
C LEU A 22 -24.77 -45.72 -20.82
N THR A 23 -24.59 -44.39 -20.91
CA THR A 23 -25.59 -43.46 -21.50
C THR A 23 -25.19 -41.98 -21.41
N PHE A 24 -25.37 -41.29 -22.54
CA PHE A 24 -25.64 -39.85 -22.75
C PHE A 24 -24.65 -38.78 -22.26
N SER A 25 -24.03 -38.16 -23.26
CA SER A 25 -23.80 -36.72 -23.41
C SER A 25 -23.09 -35.97 -22.28
N THR A 26 -21.86 -35.58 -22.60
CA THR A 26 -21.06 -34.59 -21.89
C THR A 26 -21.84 -33.31 -21.60
N ILE A 27 -22.06 -33.01 -20.32
CA ILE A 27 -22.14 -31.63 -19.87
C ILE A 27 -20.97 -31.43 -18.91
N ALA A 28 -19.86 -30.95 -19.45
CA ALA A 28 -18.87 -30.30 -18.63
C ALA A 28 -19.54 -29.04 -18.07
N LEU A 29 -19.81 -29.02 -16.78
CA LEU A 29 -20.04 -27.74 -16.08
C LEU A 29 -18.69 -27.04 -16.06
N ALA A 30 -18.42 -26.28 -17.12
CA ALA A 30 -17.42 -25.24 -17.07
C ALA A 30 -17.87 -24.28 -15.97
N SER A 31 -17.28 -24.43 -14.78
CA SER A 31 -17.35 -23.38 -13.77
C SER A 31 -16.88 -22.10 -14.46
N PRO A 32 -17.64 -21.00 -14.44
CA PRO A 32 -17.05 -19.70 -14.69
C PRO A 32 -16.09 -19.48 -13.53
N VAL A 33 -14.85 -19.94 -13.65
CA VAL A 33 -13.77 -19.34 -12.88
C VAL A 33 -13.83 -17.89 -13.30
N PRO A 34 -14.16 -16.95 -12.39
CA PRO A 34 -14.02 -15.55 -12.72
C PRO A 34 -12.56 -15.41 -13.11
N ALA A 35 -12.32 -15.10 -14.39
CA ALA A 35 -11.01 -14.71 -14.83
C ALA A 35 -10.67 -13.49 -13.98
N LEU A 36 -9.85 -13.68 -12.95
CA LEU A 36 -9.18 -12.58 -12.28
C LEU A 36 -8.10 -12.10 -13.26
N LEU A 37 -8.57 -11.52 -14.36
CA LEU A 37 -7.82 -10.59 -15.16
C LEU A 37 -7.71 -9.36 -14.28
N THR A 38 -6.74 -9.35 -13.37
CA THR A 38 -6.19 -8.09 -12.89
C THR A 38 -5.48 -7.49 -14.09
N ALA A 39 -6.24 -6.80 -14.94
CA ALA A 39 -5.68 -5.78 -15.80
C ALA A 39 -4.92 -4.83 -14.89
N CYS A 40 -3.69 -4.46 -15.25
CA CYS A 40 -3.00 -3.33 -14.63
C CYS A 40 -3.90 -2.12 -14.87
N GLN A 41 -4.74 -1.77 -13.88
CA GLN A 41 -5.69 -0.69 -14.02
C GLN A 41 -4.89 0.61 -14.03
N SER A 42 -4.59 1.11 -15.23
CA SER A 42 -3.95 2.41 -15.47
C SER A 42 -4.85 3.61 -15.13
N ASN A 43 -5.87 3.39 -14.29
CA ASN A 43 -6.81 4.38 -13.78
C ASN A 43 -6.98 4.22 -12.26
N ALA A 44 -5.97 3.68 -11.58
CA ALA A 44 -5.93 3.70 -10.12
C ALA A 44 -5.90 5.16 -9.67
N THR A 45 -7.04 5.68 -9.20
CA THR A 45 -7.02 6.92 -8.43
C THR A 45 -6.06 6.70 -7.27
N LEU A 46 -5.17 7.65 -6.99
CA LEU A 46 -4.19 7.50 -5.90
C LEU A 46 -4.84 7.16 -4.55
N SER A 47 -6.11 7.49 -4.36
CA SER A 47 -6.93 7.12 -3.20
C SER A 47 -7.21 5.62 -3.07
N ALA A 48 -7.13 4.85 -4.17
CA ALA A 48 -7.33 3.40 -4.19
C ALA A 48 -6.05 2.60 -3.94
N CYS A 49 -4.87 3.24 -3.97
CA CYS A 49 -3.61 2.53 -3.70
C CYS A 49 -3.60 2.00 -2.26
N PRO A 50 -3.25 0.72 -2.05
CA PRO A 50 -3.30 0.08 -0.72
C PRO A 50 -2.29 0.68 0.26
N GLY A 51 -1.21 1.28 -0.24
CA GLY A 51 -0.13 1.85 0.56
C GLY A 51 0.73 0.77 1.21
N TYR A 52 1.21 1.06 2.40
CA TYR A 52 2.20 0.25 3.10
C TYR A 52 1.64 -0.33 4.40
N LYS A 53 2.22 -1.44 4.86
CA LYS A 53 2.07 -1.98 6.21
C LYS A 53 3.41 -1.93 6.92
N ALA A 54 3.39 -1.64 8.21
CA ALA A 54 4.59 -1.63 9.04
C ALA A 54 4.81 -2.97 9.74
N SER A 55 6.09 -3.27 9.96
CA SER A 55 6.58 -4.39 10.74
C SER A 55 7.84 -3.96 11.49
N ASN A 56 8.24 -4.74 12.49
CA ASN A 56 9.45 -4.47 13.28
C ASN A 56 9.50 -3.04 13.87
N VAL A 57 8.34 -2.50 14.26
CA VAL A 57 8.23 -1.13 14.76
C VAL A 57 8.94 -1.03 16.11
N LYS A 58 9.93 -0.14 16.18
CA LYS A 58 10.68 0.19 17.38
C LYS A 58 10.43 1.64 17.73
N THR A 59 9.83 1.87 18.88
CA THR A 59 9.59 3.22 19.41
C THR A 59 10.56 3.52 20.55
N SER A 60 10.99 4.77 20.63
CA SER A 60 11.86 5.29 21.70
C SER A 60 11.53 6.75 21.96
N SER A 61 12.12 7.30 23.03
CA SER A 61 12.03 8.74 23.30
C SER A 61 12.72 9.61 22.24
N ALA A 62 13.61 9.03 21.45
CA ALA A 62 14.38 9.72 20.41
C ALA A 62 13.75 9.58 19.01
N GLY A 63 12.76 8.70 18.83
CA GLY A 63 12.26 8.41 17.50
C GLY A 63 11.53 7.09 17.35
N MET A 64 11.19 6.77 16.10
CA MET A 64 10.58 5.51 15.70
C MET A 64 11.26 4.97 14.44
N ILE A 65 11.52 3.67 14.40
CA ILE A 65 11.99 2.97 13.20
C ILE A 65 11.00 1.87 12.86
N ALA A 66 10.67 1.70 11.58
CA ALA A 66 9.78 0.64 11.11
C ALA A 66 10.16 0.16 9.71
N ASP A 67 10.00 -1.14 9.47
CA ASP A 67 10.13 -1.73 8.15
C ASP A 67 8.76 -1.67 7.47
N LEU A 68 8.70 -1.05 6.28
CA LEU A 68 7.48 -0.90 5.52
C LEU A 68 7.50 -1.79 4.29
N SER A 69 6.40 -2.51 4.08
CA SER A 69 6.15 -3.32 2.88
C SER A 69 4.78 -3.03 2.31
N LEU A 70 4.51 -3.35 1.04
CA LEU A 70 3.21 -3.07 0.43
C LEU A 70 2.06 -3.78 1.19
N ALA A 71 0.98 -3.04 1.46
CA ALA A 71 -0.22 -3.52 2.16
C ALA A 71 -1.17 -4.31 1.24
N GLY A 72 -0.92 -4.31 -0.07
CA GLY A 72 -1.72 -4.99 -1.08
C GLY A 72 -0.97 -5.12 -2.41
N ALA A 73 -1.72 -5.28 -3.50
CA ALA A 73 -1.15 -5.29 -4.85
C ALA A 73 -0.48 -3.93 -5.17
N ALA A 74 0.62 -3.96 -5.92
CA ALA A 74 1.29 -2.75 -6.38
C ALA A 74 0.32 -1.89 -7.23
N CYS A 75 0.30 -0.58 -6.96
CA CYS A 75 -0.51 0.41 -7.64
C CYS A 75 0.09 0.79 -8.99
N ASN A 76 1.41 1.01 -9.01
CA ASN A 76 2.21 1.43 -10.15
C ASN A 76 1.58 2.58 -10.97
N ALA A 77 1.07 3.62 -10.29
CA ALA A 77 0.25 4.65 -10.94
C ALA A 77 1.11 5.65 -11.73
N TYR A 78 2.25 6.06 -11.17
CA TYR A 78 3.20 7.02 -11.75
C TYR A 78 4.62 6.45 -11.88
N GLY A 79 4.83 5.21 -11.46
CA GLY A 79 6.11 4.50 -11.53
C GLY A 79 5.96 3.07 -11.02
N THR A 80 7.06 2.42 -10.69
CA THR A 80 7.01 1.12 -10.01
C THR A 80 6.98 1.35 -8.50
N ASP A 81 6.08 0.71 -7.77
CA ASP A 81 6.07 0.75 -6.30
C ASP A 81 7.37 0.21 -5.71
N LEU A 82 7.89 0.89 -4.69
CA LEU A 82 9.03 0.41 -3.93
C LEU A 82 8.56 -0.58 -2.85
N THR A 83 9.08 -1.80 -2.87
CA THR A 83 8.52 -2.88 -2.05
C THR A 83 8.98 -2.88 -0.60
N ASP A 84 10.21 -2.41 -0.36
CA ASP A 84 10.89 -2.53 0.94
C ASP A 84 11.49 -1.18 1.32
N LEU A 85 10.90 -0.55 2.33
CA LEU A 85 11.34 0.76 2.83
C LEU A 85 11.64 0.67 4.32
N ILE A 86 12.56 1.50 4.78
CA ILE A 86 12.80 1.72 6.21
C ILE A 86 12.33 3.14 6.51
N LEU A 87 11.37 3.27 7.42
CA LEU A 87 10.95 4.55 7.96
C LEU A 87 11.77 4.85 9.21
N THR A 88 12.44 6.00 9.22
CA THR A 88 13.12 6.54 10.40
C THR A 88 12.51 7.89 10.76
N VAL A 89 11.97 8.00 11.96
CA VAL A 89 11.45 9.23 12.55
C VAL A 89 12.37 9.61 13.69
N GLU A 90 12.90 10.82 13.68
CA GLU A 90 13.82 11.32 14.72
C GLU A 90 13.22 12.54 15.41
N TYR A 91 13.25 12.53 16.75
CA TYR A 91 12.79 13.64 17.58
C TYR A 91 13.99 14.44 18.09
N GLN A 92 14.22 15.60 17.49
CA GLN A 92 15.36 16.46 17.84
C GLN A 92 15.16 17.27 19.12
N THR A 93 13.93 17.41 19.62
CA THR A 93 13.63 18.23 20.78
C THR A 93 12.92 17.43 21.86
N ALA A 94 13.19 17.79 23.11
CA ALA A 94 12.47 17.25 24.28
C ALA A 94 10.97 17.64 24.33
N THR A 95 10.47 18.35 23.31
CA THR A 95 9.08 18.82 23.21
C THR A 95 8.18 17.95 22.32
N LEU A 96 8.76 17.02 21.54
CA LEU A 96 8.00 16.05 20.73
C LEU A 96 7.69 14.79 21.55
N SER A 97 6.49 14.23 21.39
CA SER A 97 6.04 13.07 22.18
C SER A 97 6.96 11.86 21.99
N SER A 98 7.36 11.22 23.10
CA SER A 98 8.09 9.95 23.13
C SER A 98 7.18 8.74 22.88
N ASN A 99 5.87 8.96 22.75
CA ASN A 99 4.88 7.92 22.50
C ASN A 99 4.15 8.26 21.19
N SER A 100 4.78 7.92 20.07
CA SER A 100 4.17 8.03 18.74
C SER A 100 3.04 7.04 18.60
N LYS A 101 1.85 7.52 18.23
CA LYS A 101 0.72 6.66 17.91
C LYS A 101 0.81 6.29 16.44
N TYR A 102 0.86 4.98 16.17
CA TYR A 102 0.89 4.42 14.82
C TYR A 102 -0.20 3.36 14.64
N VAL A 103 -0.55 3.10 13.38
CA VAL A 103 -1.39 1.99 12.92
C VAL A 103 -0.54 1.18 11.96
N GLU A 104 -0.59 -0.15 12.05
CA GLU A 104 0.31 -1.01 11.28
C GLU A 104 -0.16 -1.25 9.84
N ASN A 105 -1.46 -1.44 9.60
CA ASN A 105 -1.99 -1.79 8.28
C ASN A 105 -3.42 -1.24 8.06
N PRO A 106 -3.63 -0.34 7.09
CA PRO A 106 -2.60 0.42 6.36
C PRO A 106 -1.82 1.33 7.31
N PHE A 107 -0.52 1.45 7.07
CA PHE A 107 0.40 2.15 7.94
C PHE A 107 0.07 3.64 8.01
N SER A 108 -0.05 4.16 9.23
CA SER A 108 -0.10 5.58 9.52
C SER A 108 0.57 5.88 10.84
N PHE A 109 1.04 7.11 11.01
CA PHE A 109 1.66 7.57 12.24
C PHE A 109 1.28 9.02 12.50
N SER A 110 1.28 9.37 13.79
CA SER A 110 1.03 10.72 14.25
C SER A 110 2.11 11.18 15.20
N VAL A 111 2.49 12.44 15.05
CA VAL A 111 3.43 13.14 15.94
C VAL A 111 2.62 14.12 16.77
N THR A 112 2.68 13.94 18.08
CA THR A 112 2.01 14.82 19.04
C THR A 112 3.04 15.65 19.79
N ARG A 113 2.67 16.89 20.13
CA ARG A 113 3.44 17.72 21.04
C ARG A 113 3.33 17.13 22.44
N ARG A 114 4.47 16.94 23.12
CA ARG A 114 4.51 16.35 24.47
C ARG A 114 3.83 17.22 25.53
N SER A 115 3.95 18.54 25.41
CA SER A 115 3.53 19.48 26.46
C SER A 115 2.02 19.58 26.63
N ASN A 116 1.26 19.50 25.54
CA ASN A 116 -0.20 19.71 25.55
C ASN A 116 -0.99 18.64 24.78
N GLY A 117 -0.31 17.70 24.12
CA GLY A 117 -0.96 16.62 23.38
C GLY A 117 -1.44 16.99 21.98
N ASP A 118 -1.19 18.22 21.51
CA ASP A 118 -1.63 18.66 20.18
C ASP A 118 -1.01 17.79 19.09
N VAL A 119 -1.83 17.33 18.14
CA VAL A 119 -1.36 16.60 16.96
C VAL A 119 -0.72 17.59 16.00
N LEU A 120 0.59 17.47 15.79
CA LEU A 120 1.36 18.34 14.90
C LEU A 120 1.43 17.79 13.48
N PHE A 121 1.39 16.46 13.35
CA PHE A 121 1.46 15.76 12.09
C PHE A 121 0.67 14.46 12.19
N ASP A 122 -0.18 14.17 11.21
CA ASP A 122 -1.03 12.98 11.21
C ASP A 122 -1.21 12.42 9.81
N THR A 123 -0.55 11.30 9.52
CA THR A 123 -0.59 10.70 8.19
C THR A 123 -1.86 9.88 7.90
N SER A 124 -2.81 9.81 8.83
CA SER A 124 -4.02 9.00 8.63
C SER A 124 -4.97 9.53 7.55
N ALA A 125 -4.70 10.73 7.00
CA ALA A 125 -5.55 11.35 5.98
C ALA A 125 -5.53 10.64 4.62
N ALA A 126 -4.42 9.95 4.29
CA ALA A 126 -4.32 9.12 3.09
C ALA A 126 -3.15 8.14 3.20
N SER A 127 -3.26 7.00 2.51
CA SER A 127 -2.19 6.02 2.44
C SER A 127 -0.90 6.62 1.85
N LEU A 128 0.24 6.30 2.47
CA LEU A 128 1.57 6.56 1.91
C LEU A 128 1.70 5.87 0.55
N VAL A 129 2.18 6.60 -0.46
CA VAL A 129 2.54 6.05 -1.77
C VAL A 129 3.98 6.44 -2.04
N PHE A 130 4.79 5.46 -2.41
CA PHE A 130 6.21 5.65 -2.73
C PHE A 130 6.53 4.79 -3.95
N GLU A 131 6.72 5.47 -5.07
CA GLU A 131 7.03 4.88 -6.37
C GLU A 131 8.32 5.51 -6.90
N SER A 132 8.89 4.93 -7.96
CA SER A 132 10.14 5.43 -8.56
C SER A 132 10.13 6.89 -9.00
N GLN A 133 8.95 7.47 -9.29
CA GLN A 133 8.81 8.85 -9.75
C GLN A 133 7.80 9.67 -8.93
N TYR A 134 7.30 9.12 -7.81
CA TYR A 134 6.22 9.75 -7.05
C TYR A 134 6.28 9.43 -5.56
N LEU A 135 6.20 10.48 -4.74
CA LEU A 135 6.05 10.37 -3.28
C LEU A 135 4.78 11.12 -2.86
N ARG A 136 3.88 10.41 -2.18
CA ARG A 136 2.71 11.02 -1.54
C ARG A 136 2.79 10.87 -0.04
N LEU A 137 2.96 12.00 0.63
CA LEU A 137 2.81 12.13 2.07
C LEU A 137 1.74 13.19 2.35
N ARG A 138 0.74 12.86 3.16
CA ARG A 138 -0.31 13.79 3.57
C ARG A 138 -0.34 13.91 5.08
N THR A 139 -0.70 15.09 5.56
CA THR A 139 -1.09 15.28 6.96
C THR A 139 -2.53 15.73 7.04
N LYS A 140 -3.27 15.22 8.02
CA LYS A 140 -4.54 15.80 8.43
C LYS A 140 -4.25 17.15 9.10
N LEU A 141 -5.05 18.16 8.77
CA LEU A 141 -5.02 19.47 9.42
C LEU A 141 -6.31 19.68 10.20
N PRO A 142 -6.29 20.48 11.29
CA PRO A 142 -7.50 20.88 12.01
C PRO A 142 -8.41 21.74 11.13
N GLU A 143 -9.66 21.99 11.57
CA GLU A 143 -10.65 22.76 10.80
C GLU A 143 -10.24 24.21 10.50
N SER A 144 -9.41 24.82 11.35
CA SER A 144 -8.91 26.19 11.16
C SER A 144 -7.39 26.24 11.32
N PRO A 145 -6.61 25.75 10.35
CA PRO A 145 -5.16 25.73 10.43
C PRO A 145 -4.58 27.06 9.94
N SER A 146 -3.63 27.62 10.68
CA SER A 146 -2.79 28.70 10.18
C SER A 146 -1.54 28.09 9.52
N LEU A 147 -1.54 28.02 8.20
CA LEU A 147 -0.43 27.50 7.39
C LEU A 147 0.24 28.66 6.66
N TYR A 148 1.57 28.77 6.81
CA TYR A 148 2.37 29.82 6.17
C TYR A 148 3.61 29.18 5.53
N GLY A 149 4.15 29.82 4.50
CA GLY A 149 5.33 29.33 3.78
C GLY A 149 4.96 28.79 2.41
N LEU A 150 5.37 27.55 2.11
CA LEU A 150 5.15 26.87 0.80
C LEU A 150 5.48 27.75 -0.43
N GLY A 151 6.49 28.60 -0.32
CA GLY A 151 6.87 29.53 -1.39
C GLY A 151 7.48 28.82 -2.61
N GLU A 152 7.65 29.52 -3.74
CA GLU A 152 7.42 30.95 -4.02
C GLU A 152 6.14 31.14 -4.85
N HIS A 153 5.17 31.86 -4.29
CA HIS A 153 3.94 32.25 -4.96
C HIS A 153 3.72 33.74 -4.74
N THR A 154 3.23 34.45 -5.75
CA THR A 154 2.86 35.87 -5.65
C THR A 154 1.36 35.97 -5.42
N ASP A 155 0.91 35.57 -4.23
CA ASP A 155 -0.51 35.69 -3.87
C ASP A 155 -0.84 37.17 -3.72
N PRO A 156 -1.96 37.68 -4.29
CA PRO A 156 -2.44 39.01 -3.95
C PRO A 156 -2.77 39.05 -2.46
N LEU A 157 -2.30 40.10 -1.78
CA LEU A 157 -2.59 40.39 -0.37
C LEU A 157 -4.08 40.63 -0.12
#